data_AF-A0A7S4DDH3-F1
#
_entry.id   AF-A0A7S4DDH3-F1
#
_cell.length_a   1.000
_cell.length_b   1.000
_cell.length_c   1.000
_cell.angle_alpha   90.00
_cell.angle_beta   90.00
_cell.angle_gamma   90.00
#
_symmetry.space_group_name_H-M   'P 1'
#
loop_
_entity.id
_entity.type
_entity.pdbx_description
1 polymer ?
#
loop_
_entity_poly.entity_id
_entity_poly.type
_entity_poly.pdbx_seq_one_letter_code
_entity_poly.pdbx_strand_id
1 'polypeptide(L)'
;FAKQAFVTFVLLDILSVNEGLAIVTRSILIPLRKMLSILVLFIISIVIFTSVGFLGFGDDQFCEDCDDDDPVYCENLWNCFFVFFNTGIRTGGDLADIMYETFVSSDSLFYGQIIFLVGFYIVVGVLLFNMVTGLILDTFSSEREEETARKEKRDNETFISGLQRAYCNEKGINFKLLNETDQSVWNYLFYILYLRIKDHQEYSGLEHYVDKHLQENDTSWFPHFTSFSLKRAQAVKADDESVQAKVVFGKIAHSNGGNMSRKSGNKSRKRGGDGAKDSSYQRALKKLHK
;
A
#
# COMPACT_ATOMS: atom_id res chain seq x y z
N PHE A 1 11.99 35.45 18.73
CA PHE A 1 10.68 34.87 18.36
C PHE A 1 10.73 34.01 17.11
N ALA A 2 10.94 34.56 15.89
CA ALA A 2 10.95 33.76 14.65
C ALA A 2 11.93 32.56 14.67
N LYS A 3 13.19 32.76 15.10
CA LYS A 3 14.16 31.66 15.23
C LYS A 3 13.75 30.57 16.24
N GLN A 4 13.02 30.93 17.29
CA GLN A 4 12.55 29.97 18.29
C GLN A 4 11.38 29.14 17.76
N ALA A 5 10.48 29.75 16.99
CA ALA A 5 9.36 29.05 16.35
C ALA A 5 9.83 28.04 15.29
N PHE A 6 10.87 28.35 14.51
CA PHE A 6 11.43 27.43 13.52
C PHE A 6 11.99 26.14 14.12
N VAL A 7 12.64 26.22 15.30
CA VAL A 7 13.15 25.03 16.00
C VAL A 7 12.01 24.11 16.42
N THR A 8 10.84 24.66 16.78
CA THR A 8 9.66 23.86 17.12
C THR A 8 9.11 23.08 15.92
N PHE A 9 9.16 23.64 14.71
CA PHE A 9 8.72 22.93 13.51
C PHE A 9 9.60 21.74 13.13
N VAL A 10 10.88 21.74 13.53
CA VAL A 10 11.78 20.59 13.32
C VAL A 10 11.28 19.33 14.05
N LEU A 11 10.54 19.50 15.15
CA LEU A 11 9.92 18.36 15.84
C LEU A 11 8.87 17.64 14.98
N LEU A 12 8.25 18.30 13.99
CA LEU A 12 7.30 17.63 13.09
C LEU A 12 7.98 16.57 12.21
N ASP A 13 9.29 16.65 12.01
CA ASP A 13 10.03 15.65 11.25
C ASP A 13 10.00 14.27 11.95
N ILE A 14 9.77 14.21 13.27
CA ILE A 14 9.58 12.95 13.98
C ILE A 14 8.39 12.14 13.45
N LEU A 15 7.37 12.83 12.91
CA LEU A 15 6.19 12.20 12.32
C LEU A 15 6.52 11.48 11.01
N SER A 16 7.56 11.93 10.31
CA SER A 16 8.03 11.30 9.06
C SER A 16 8.97 10.12 9.34
N VAL A 17 9.75 10.20 10.42
CA VAL A 17 10.77 9.19 10.78
C VAL A 17 10.15 7.90 11.32
N ASN A 18 9.05 7.98 12.07
CA ASN A 18 8.41 6.81 12.65
C ASN A 18 7.38 6.22 11.67
N GLU A 19 7.53 4.95 11.28
CA GLU A 19 6.64 4.27 10.33
C GLU A 19 5.16 4.33 10.76
N GLY A 20 4.86 4.18 12.04
CA GLY A 20 3.49 4.25 12.56
C GLY A 20 2.88 5.65 12.48
N LEU A 21 3.65 6.69 12.84
CA LEU A 21 3.21 8.09 12.75
C LEU A 21 3.12 8.58 11.31
N ALA A 22 3.97 8.05 10.43
CA ALA A 22 3.95 8.35 9.00
C ALA A 22 2.64 7.87 8.36
N ILE A 23 2.15 6.68 8.74
CA ILE A 23 0.84 6.16 8.27
C ILE A 23 -0.31 7.08 8.69
N VAL A 24 -0.33 7.52 9.95
CA VAL A 24 -1.36 8.46 10.46
C VAL A 24 -1.32 9.78 9.69
N THR A 25 -0.13 10.34 9.52
CA THR A 25 0.06 11.62 8.80
C THR A 25 -0.35 11.50 7.33
N ARG A 26 0.05 10.41 6.67
CA ARG A 26 -0.29 10.13 5.28
C ARG A 26 -1.81 9.96 5.09
N SER A 27 -2.49 9.33 6.04
CA SER A 27 -3.95 9.17 6.02
C SER A 27 -4.72 10.50 6.06
N ILE A 28 -4.13 11.54 6.68
CA ILE A 28 -4.72 12.89 6.71
C ILE A 28 -4.40 13.66 5.42
N LEU A 29 -3.21 13.48 4.85
CA LEU A 29 -2.73 14.24 3.70
C LEU A 29 -3.15 13.69 2.33
N ILE A 30 -3.36 12.37 2.17
CA ILE A 30 -3.81 11.78 0.90
C ILE A 30 -5.14 12.37 0.41
N PRO A 31 -6.20 12.44 1.23
CA PRO A 31 -7.51 12.88 0.76
C PRO A 31 -7.62 14.42 0.72
N LEU A 32 -6.52 15.17 0.78
CA LEU A 32 -6.56 16.64 0.92
C LEU A 32 -7.42 17.33 -0.16
N ARG A 33 -7.40 16.82 -1.40
CA ARG A 33 -8.28 17.35 -2.48
C ARG A 33 -9.77 17.13 -2.19
N LYS A 34 -10.13 15.96 -1.65
CA LYS A 34 -11.50 15.65 -1.25
C LYS A 34 -11.90 16.48 -0.02
N MET A 35 -11.00 16.62 0.96
CA MET A 35 -11.21 17.49 2.12
C MET A 35 -11.42 18.96 1.72
N LEU A 36 -10.65 19.49 0.78
CA LEU A 36 -10.86 20.85 0.27
C LEU A 36 -12.27 21.00 -0.32
N SER A 37 -12.76 19.98 -1.04
CA SER A 37 -14.10 20.00 -1.62
C SER A 37 -15.18 20.01 -0.52
N ILE A 38 -14.99 19.25 0.57
CA ILE A 38 -15.89 19.27 1.74
C ILE A 38 -15.81 20.61 2.48
N LEU A 39 -14.62 21.21 2.62
CA LEU A 39 -14.45 22.52 3.24
C LEU A 39 -15.21 23.60 2.44
N VAL A 40 -15.14 23.56 1.11
CA VAL A 40 -15.94 24.45 0.26
C VAL A 40 -17.44 24.24 0.48
N LEU A 41 -17.89 22.99 0.57
CA LEU A 41 -19.28 22.66 0.90
C LEU A 41 -19.69 23.17 2.30
N PHE A 42 -18.77 23.13 3.26
CA PHE A 42 -18.95 23.65 4.61
C PHE A 42 -19.15 25.16 4.61
N ILE A 43 -18.29 25.89 3.90
CA ILE A 43 -18.40 27.35 3.74
C ILE A 43 -19.69 27.73 3.03
N ILE A 44 -20.06 27.04 1.94
CA ILE A 44 -21.30 27.30 1.20
C ILE A 44 -22.52 27.06 2.08
N SER A 45 -22.55 25.95 2.83
CA SER A 45 -23.64 25.64 3.75
C SER A 45 -23.81 26.75 4.79
N ILE A 46 -22.72 27.20 5.41
CA ILE A 46 -22.75 28.29 6.39
C ILE A 46 -23.26 29.58 5.76
N VAL A 47 -22.77 29.97 4.58
CA VAL A 47 -23.24 31.19 3.90
C VAL A 47 -24.74 31.15 3.63
N ILE A 48 -25.29 29.99 3.23
CA ILE A 48 -26.73 29.81 3.03
C ILE A 48 -27.49 30.02 4.34
N PHE A 49 -27.07 29.36 5.42
CA PHE A 49 -27.71 29.51 6.72
C PHE A 49 -27.58 30.92 7.28
N THR A 50 -26.42 31.58 7.12
CA THR A 50 -26.24 32.98 7.49
C THR A 50 -27.17 33.89 6.69
N SER A 51 -27.32 33.66 5.39
CA SER A 51 -28.22 34.48 4.55
C SER A 51 -29.69 34.29 4.93
N VAL A 52 -30.11 33.05 5.22
CA VAL A 52 -31.46 32.73 5.69
C VAL A 52 -31.70 33.30 7.10
N GLY A 53 -30.71 33.20 7.98
CA GLY A 53 -30.77 33.76 9.33
C GLY A 53 -30.94 35.28 9.30
N PHE A 54 -30.07 35.96 8.56
CA PHE A 54 -30.06 37.42 8.41
C PHE A 54 -31.35 37.96 7.77
N LEU A 55 -31.82 37.34 6.67
CA LEU A 55 -33.03 37.81 5.97
C LEU A 55 -34.35 37.36 6.64
N GLY A 56 -34.34 36.23 7.36
CA GLY A 56 -35.54 35.59 7.89
C GLY A 56 -35.91 36.02 9.30
N PHE A 57 -34.92 36.23 10.17
CA PHE A 57 -35.13 36.61 11.58
C PHE A 57 -34.79 38.08 11.87
N GLY A 58 -34.14 38.77 10.94
CA GLY A 58 -33.74 40.18 11.11
C GLY A 58 -32.65 40.38 12.16
N ASP A 59 -32.24 41.63 12.36
CA ASP A 59 -31.14 41.98 13.28
C ASP A 59 -31.55 41.86 14.75
N ASP A 60 -32.86 42.00 15.05
CA ASP A 60 -33.43 41.99 16.41
C ASP A 60 -33.24 40.64 17.13
N GLN A 61 -33.05 39.54 16.40
CA GLN A 61 -32.85 38.20 16.97
C GLN A 61 -31.39 37.95 17.40
N PHE A 62 -30.46 38.75 16.88
CA PHE A 62 -29.01 38.63 17.09
C PHE A 62 -28.44 39.74 17.99
N CYS A 63 -29.30 40.62 18.52
CA CYS A 63 -28.97 41.58 19.56
C CYS A 63 -30.16 41.71 20.52
N GLU A 64 -29.97 41.31 21.78
CA GLU A 64 -30.92 41.62 22.86
C GLU A 64 -30.50 42.94 23.48
N ASP A 65 -31.41 43.92 23.52
CA ASP A 65 -31.25 45.22 24.19
C ASP A 65 -29.86 45.85 24.01
N CYS A 66 -29.51 46.23 22.77
CA CYS A 66 -28.25 46.91 22.47
C CYS A 66 -28.21 48.29 23.17
N ASP A 67 -27.82 48.34 24.43
CA ASP A 67 -27.20 49.53 25.02
C ASP A 67 -25.87 49.77 24.25
N ASP A 68 -25.41 51.03 24.16
CA ASP A 68 -24.29 51.48 23.31
C ASP A 68 -22.94 50.72 23.52
N ASP A 69 -22.85 49.83 24.51
CA ASP A 69 -21.64 49.06 24.88
C ASP A 69 -21.71 47.55 24.55
N ASP A 70 -22.84 47.00 24.10
CA ASP A 70 -22.96 45.56 23.80
C ASP A 70 -22.63 45.20 22.33
N PRO A 71 -21.88 44.10 22.09
CA PRO A 71 -21.41 43.75 20.75
C PRO A 71 -22.53 43.17 19.88
N VAL A 72 -23.00 43.95 18.90
CA VAL A 72 -23.89 43.46 17.84
C VAL A 72 -23.16 42.43 16.98
N TYR A 73 -23.58 41.16 17.05
CA TYR A 73 -22.88 40.07 16.36
C TYR A 73 -23.04 40.09 14.83
N CYS A 74 -24.16 40.60 14.32
CA CYS A 74 -24.55 40.47 12.91
C CYS A 74 -24.91 41.80 12.22
N GLU A 75 -24.11 42.87 12.38
CA GLU A 75 -24.35 44.15 11.67
C GLU A 75 -24.28 44.06 10.13
N ASN A 76 -23.43 43.17 9.62
CA ASN A 76 -23.21 42.96 8.18
C ASN A 76 -23.18 41.46 7.90
N LEU A 77 -23.61 41.05 6.71
CA LEU A 77 -23.57 39.64 6.27
C LEU A 77 -22.18 38.99 6.45
N TRP A 78 -21.13 39.77 6.23
CA TRP A 78 -19.74 39.34 6.39
C TRP A 78 -19.37 39.05 7.86
N ASN A 79 -19.78 39.91 8.79
CA ASN A 79 -19.56 39.70 10.22
C ASN A 79 -20.37 38.49 10.71
N CYS A 80 -21.63 38.42 10.28
CA CYS A 80 -22.51 37.31 10.63
C CYS A 80 -21.97 35.96 10.11
N PHE A 81 -21.37 35.93 8.91
CA PHE A 81 -20.68 34.74 8.40
C PHE A 81 -19.53 34.31 9.31
N PHE A 82 -18.66 35.23 9.75
CA PHE A 82 -17.56 34.89 10.64
C PHE A 82 -18.01 34.44 12.02
N VAL A 83 -19.08 35.04 12.56
CA VAL A 83 -19.68 34.60 13.82
C VAL A 83 -20.24 33.19 13.69
N PHE A 84 -21.03 32.92 12.64
CA PHE A 84 -21.58 31.58 12.38
C PHE A 84 -20.48 30.55 12.11
N PHE A 85 -19.44 30.92 11.37
CA PHE A 85 -18.30 30.05 11.09
C PHE A 85 -17.51 29.73 12.36
N ASN A 86 -17.17 30.74 13.16
CA ASN A 86 -16.42 30.55 14.40
C ASN A 86 -17.22 29.73 15.42
N THR A 87 -18.46 30.14 15.70
CA THR A 87 -19.29 29.45 16.69
C THR A 87 -19.69 28.08 16.18
N GLY A 88 -20.18 27.95 14.94
CA GLY A 88 -20.55 26.67 14.36
C GLY A 88 -19.41 25.65 14.31
N ILE A 89 -18.16 26.08 14.13
CA ILE A 89 -17.01 25.16 14.22
C ILE A 89 -16.67 24.84 15.68
N ARG A 90 -16.71 25.82 16.57
CA ARG A 90 -16.33 25.66 17.98
C ARG A 90 -17.30 24.77 18.75
N THR A 91 -18.59 24.91 18.49
CA THR A 91 -19.67 24.19 19.18
C THR A 91 -20.05 22.88 18.48
N GLY A 92 -19.49 22.61 17.29
CA GLY A 92 -19.82 21.42 16.51
C GLY A 92 -21.19 21.51 15.84
N GLY A 93 -21.59 22.71 15.41
CA GLY A 93 -22.81 22.95 14.67
C GLY A 93 -23.97 23.52 15.49
N ASP A 94 -23.72 24.20 16.60
CA ASP A 94 -24.77 24.82 17.41
C ASP A 94 -24.67 26.36 17.41
N LEU A 95 -25.82 27.02 17.32
CA LEU A 95 -25.98 28.48 17.31
C LEU A 95 -26.86 29.01 18.44
N ALA A 96 -27.34 28.15 19.34
CA ALA A 96 -28.20 28.54 20.45
C ALA A 96 -27.59 29.67 21.30
N ASP A 97 -26.26 29.70 21.45
CA ASP A 97 -25.56 30.71 22.23
C ASP A 97 -25.56 32.13 21.62
N ILE A 98 -25.89 32.27 20.33
CA ILE A 98 -25.86 33.56 19.62
C ILE A 98 -27.27 34.11 19.39
N MET A 99 -28.26 33.24 19.22
CA MET A 99 -29.64 33.65 18.99
C MET A 99 -30.37 33.76 20.31
N TYR A 100 -30.96 34.92 20.59
CA TYR A 100 -31.71 35.11 21.84
C TYR A 100 -33.00 34.27 21.87
N GLU A 101 -33.39 33.80 23.06
CA GLU A 101 -34.63 33.06 23.29
C GLU A 101 -35.84 34.01 23.30
N THR A 102 -36.55 34.08 22.19
CA THR A 102 -37.77 34.89 22.12
C THR A 102 -38.96 34.15 22.74
N PHE A 103 -39.06 34.12 24.06
CA PHE A 103 -40.23 33.56 24.76
C PHE A 103 -41.52 34.41 24.59
N VAL A 104 -41.42 35.62 24.03
CA VAL A 104 -42.47 36.65 24.09
C VAL A 104 -43.06 37.04 22.72
N SER A 105 -42.44 36.67 21.60
CA SER A 105 -42.87 37.08 20.26
C SER A 105 -43.55 35.93 19.52
N SER A 106 -44.84 36.09 19.20
CA SER A 106 -45.65 35.32 18.23
C SER A 106 -45.22 33.86 17.97
N ASP A 107 -46.05 32.89 18.38
CA ASP A 107 -45.83 31.44 18.27
C ASP A 107 -45.10 30.98 16.97
N SER A 108 -45.39 31.60 15.82
CA SER A 108 -44.76 31.24 14.53
C SER A 108 -43.25 31.51 14.40
N LEU A 109 -42.72 32.60 14.97
CA LEU A 109 -41.28 32.92 14.85
C LEU A 109 -40.43 32.00 15.73
N PHE A 110 -40.93 31.68 16.93
CA PHE A 110 -40.31 30.73 17.85
C PHE A 110 -40.13 29.35 17.20
N TYR A 111 -41.18 28.78 16.58
CA TYR A 111 -41.05 27.51 15.88
C TYR A 111 -40.09 27.60 14.68
N GLY A 112 -40.09 28.72 13.96
CA GLY A 112 -39.14 28.97 12.87
C GLY A 112 -37.68 28.94 13.35
N GLN A 113 -37.38 29.60 14.47
CA GLN A 113 -36.06 29.65 15.07
C GLN A 113 -35.59 28.25 15.49
N ILE A 114 -36.44 27.48 16.16
CA ILE A 114 -36.09 26.10 16.56
C ILE A 114 -35.81 25.22 15.34
N ILE A 115 -36.64 25.29 14.30
CA ILE A 115 -36.41 24.53 13.05
C ILE A 115 -35.11 24.97 12.39
N PHE A 116 -34.79 26.26 12.40
CA PHE A 116 -33.55 26.80 11.86
C PHE A 116 -32.32 26.30 12.62
N LEU A 117 -32.31 26.40 13.96
CA LEU A 117 -31.23 25.91 14.82
C LEU A 117 -31.01 24.40 14.67
N VAL A 118 -32.09 23.61 14.70
CA VAL A 118 -32.03 22.15 14.49
C VAL A 118 -31.55 21.81 13.08
N GLY A 119 -32.00 22.56 12.07
CA GLY A 119 -31.58 22.38 10.68
C GLY A 119 -30.08 22.63 10.51
N PHE A 120 -29.57 23.71 11.11
CA PHE A 120 -28.14 24.01 11.10
C PHE A 120 -27.33 22.90 11.80
N TYR A 121 -27.77 22.45 12.98
CA TYR A 121 -27.13 21.36 13.71
C TYR A 121 -27.08 20.05 12.93
N ILE A 122 -28.18 19.68 12.26
CA ILE A 122 -28.20 18.47 11.44
C ILE A 122 -27.25 18.61 10.25
N VAL A 123 -27.32 19.70 9.49
CA VAL A 123 -26.54 19.84 8.26
C VAL A 123 -25.05 20.05 8.58
N VAL A 124 -24.71 21.07 9.35
CA VAL A 124 -23.31 21.43 9.60
C VAL A 124 -22.70 20.51 10.67
N GLY A 125 -23.40 20.35 11.80
CA GLY A 125 -22.94 19.56 12.94
C GLY A 125 -22.91 18.06 12.67
N VAL A 126 -24.04 17.47 12.33
CA VAL A 126 -24.13 16.01 12.17
C VAL A 126 -23.63 15.55 10.81
N LEU A 127 -24.08 16.13 9.70
CA LEU A 127 -23.72 15.59 8.39
C LEU A 127 -22.29 15.96 7.99
N LEU A 128 -21.92 17.25 7.99
CA LEU A 128 -20.62 17.66 7.46
C LEU A 128 -19.43 17.25 8.35
N PHE A 129 -19.51 17.38 9.68
CA PHE A 129 -18.42 16.89 10.54
C PHE A 129 -18.25 15.37 10.46
N ASN A 130 -19.36 14.60 10.46
CA ASN A 130 -19.25 13.14 10.32
C ASN A 130 -18.76 12.70 8.94
N MET A 131 -18.99 13.51 7.91
CA MET A 131 -18.39 13.29 6.59
C MET A 131 -16.86 13.47 6.61
N VAL A 132 -16.35 14.49 7.33
CA VAL A 132 -14.90 14.71 7.48
C VAL A 132 -14.25 13.56 8.23
N THR A 133 -14.79 13.17 9.39
CA THR A 133 -14.26 12.04 10.17
C THR A 133 -14.39 10.72 9.41
N GLY A 134 -15.50 10.51 8.70
CA GLY A 134 -15.71 9.36 7.83
C GLY A 134 -14.66 9.24 6.72
N LEU A 135 -14.31 10.35 6.07
CA LEU A 135 -13.28 10.37 5.01
C LEU A 135 -11.88 10.04 5.56
N ILE A 136 -11.55 10.54 6.75
CA ILE A 136 -10.27 10.22 7.41
C ILE A 136 -10.21 8.73 7.74
N LEU A 137 -11.30 8.18 8.31
CA LEU A 137 -11.38 6.76 8.68
C LEU A 137 -11.29 5.84 7.46
N ASP A 138 -11.94 6.21 6.35
CA ASP A 138 -11.85 5.47 5.08
C ASP A 138 -10.42 5.42 4.55
N THR A 139 -9.74 6.57 4.54
CA THR A 139 -8.34 6.64 4.08
C THR A 139 -7.42 5.83 5.00
N PHE A 140 -7.63 5.91 6.31
CA PHE A 140 -6.86 5.13 7.28
C PHE A 140 -7.08 3.62 7.15
N SER A 141 -8.31 3.19 6.81
CA SER A 141 -8.60 1.78 6.48
C SER A 141 -7.86 1.35 5.23
N SER A 142 -7.93 2.16 4.16
CA SER A 142 -7.26 1.87 2.89
C SER A 142 -5.73 1.73 3.02
N GLU A 143 -5.09 2.59 3.82
CA GLU A 143 -3.64 2.49 4.07
C GLU A 143 -3.26 1.18 4.80
N ARG A 144 -4.10 0.73 5.74
CA ARG A 144 -3.89 -0.56 6.44
C ARG A 144 -4.07 -1.76 5.51
N GLU A 145 -5.06 -1.69 4.62
CA GLU A 145 -5.29 -2.71 3.60
C GLU A 145 -4.10 -2.77 2.62
N GLU A 146 -3.58 -1.62 2.18
CA GLU A 146 -2.40 -1.56 1.31
C GLU A 146 -1.16 -2.15 2.01
N GLU A 147 -0.93 -1.81 3.28
CA GLU A 147 0.19 -2.35 4.05
C GLU A 147 0.08 -3.88 4.20
N THR A 148 -1.12 -4.38 4.49
CA THR A 148 -1.39 -5.82 4.64
C THR A 148 -1.20 -6.54 3.31
N ALA A 149 -1.75 -6.01 2.21
CA ALA A 149 -1.60 -6.58 0.87
C ALA A 149 -0.13 -6.62 0.42
N ARG A 150 0.66 -5.58 0.73
CA ARG A 150 2.10 -5.55 0.45
C ARG A 150 2.86 -6.63 1.25
N LYS A 151 2.53 -6.81 2.53
CA LYS A 151 3.11 -7.88 3.36
C LYS A 151 2.74 -9.25 2.84
N GLU A 152 1.47 -9.49 2.51
CA GLU A 152 1.01 -10.75 1.95
C GLU A 152 1.70 -11.08 0.64
N LYS A 153 1.86 -10.10 -0.27
CA LYS A 153 2.58 -10.30 -1.53
C LYS A 153 4.05 -10.68 -1.26
N ARG A 154 4.72 -9.98 -0.35
CA ARG A 154 6.11 -10.28 0.03
C ARG A 154 6.28 -11.69 0.61
N ASP A 155 5.31 -12.15 1.40
CA ASP A 155 5.39 -13.43 2.11
C ASP A 155 4.95 -14.62 1.24
N ASN A 156 4.12 -14.37 0.21
CA ASN A 156 3.53 -15.40 -0.63
C ASN A 156 4.03 -15.40 -2.08
N GLU A 157 4.82 -14.42 -2.51
CA GLU A 157 5.34 -14.33 -3.87
C GLU A 157 6.86 -14.10 -3.84
N THR A 158 7.60 -14.80 -4.70
CA THR A 158 9.05 -14.56 -4.84
C THR A 158 9.32 -13.23 -5.56
N PHE A 159 10.28 -12.46 -5.06
CA PHE A 159 10.60 -11.14 -5.61
C PHE A 159 11.15 -11.18 -7.05
N ILE A 160 12.00 -12.17 -7.36
CA ILE A 160 12.68 -12.25 -8.66
C ILE A 160 11.77 -12.82 -9.75
N SER A 161 11.07 -13.93 -9.47
CA SER A 161 10.34 -14.67 -10.51
C SER A 161 8.83 -14.57 -10.47
N GLY A 162 8.26 -13.98 -9.42
CA GLY A 162 6.81 -13.88 -9.27
C GLY A 162 6.12 -15.21 -8.99
N LEU A 163 6.86 -16.26 -8.60
CA LEU A 163 6.27 -17.54 -8.22
C LEU A 163 5.52 -17.44 -6.90
N GLN A 164 4.27 -17.90 -6.90
CA GLN A 164 3.45 -17.99 -5.69
C GLN A 164 3.86 -19.18 -4.82
N ARG A 165 3.81 -18.99 -3.51
CA ARG A 165 4.11 -20.00 -2.49
C ARG A 165 3.24 -21.24 -2.62
N ALA A 166 1.95 -21.06 -2.90
CA ALA A 166 1.02 -22.17 -3.13
C ALA A 166 1.45 -23.07 -4.30
N TYR A 167 1.86 -22.46 -5.41
CA TYR A 167 2.36 -23.17 -6.58
C TYR A 167 3.69 -23.91 -6.30
N CYS A 168 4.60 -23.28 -5.56
CA CYS A 168 5.84 -23.93 -5.12
C CYS A 168 5.55 -25.16 -4.24
N ASN A 169 4.60 -25.05 -3.31
CA ASN A 169 4.21 -26.16 -2.44
C ASN A 169 3.61 -27.32 -3.24
N GLU A 170 2.74 -27.05 -4.22
CA GLU A 170 2.17 -28.08 -5.12
C GLU A 170 3.26 -28.85 -5.89
N LYS A 171 4.33 -28.15 -6.29
CA LYS A 171 5.48 -28.76 -6.97
C LYS A 171 6.51 -29.38 -6.03
N GLY A 172 6.31 -29.30 -4.71
CA GLY A 172 7.23 -29.85 -3.69
C GLY A 172 8.50 -29.03 -3.49
N ILE A 173 8.49 -27.73 -3.85
CA ILE A 173 9.64 -26.83 -3.76
C ILE A 173 9.54 -26.04 -2.45
N ASN A 174 10.61 -26.06 -1.66
CA ASN A 174 10.67 -25.28 -0.43
C ASN A 174 10.83 -23.78 -0.76
N PHE A 175 9.77 -23.00 -0.52
CA PHE A 175 9.71 -21.56 -0.83
C PHE A 175 10.82 -20.74 -0.14
N LYS A 176 11.13 -21.05 1.12
CA LYS A 176 12.17 -20.31 1.87
C LYS A 176 13.54 -20.57 1.26
N LEU A 177 13.86 -21.84 0.99
CA LEU A 177 15.13 -22.22 0.36
C LEU A 177 15.26 -21.60 -1.03
N LEU A 178 14.18 -21.62 -1.83
CA LEU A 178 14.14 -20.99 -3.16
C LEU A 178 14.53 -19.50 -3.07
N ASN A 179 13.94 -18.75 -2.14
CA ASN A 179 14.18 -17.31 -2.01
C ASN A 179 15.58 -16.97 -1.46
N GLU A 180 16.13 -17.79 -0.56
CA GLU A 180 17.43 -17.56 0.07
C GLU A 180 18.61 -18.04 -0.79
N THR A 181 18.44 -19.09 -1.59
CA THR A 181 19.54 -19.73 -2.34
C THR A 181 19.46 -19.57 -3.85
N ASP A 182 18.32 -19.92 -4.45
CA ASP A 182 18.14 -19.92 -5.91
C ASP A 182 17.86 -18.49 -6.43
N GLN A 183 17.08 -17.73 -5.68
CA GLN A 183 16.54 -16.42 -6.09
C GLN A 183 16.81 -15.30 -5.07
N SER A 184 17.96 -15.34 -4.40
CA SER A 184 18.37 -14.27 -3.49
C SER A 184 18.58 -12.95 -4.22
N VAL A 185 17.83 -11.93 -3.81
CA VAL A 185 17.90 -10.57 -4.38
C VAL A 185 19.32 -10.01 -4.34
N TRP A 186 20.06 -10.29 -3.26
CA TRP A 186 21.43 -9.81 -3.08
C TRP A 186 22.39 -10.42 -4.08
N ASN A 187 22.21 -11.69 -4.46
CA ASN A 187 23.07 -12.33 -5.45
C ASN A 187 22.92 -11.68 -6.82
N TYR A 188 21.71 -11.28 -7.21
CA TYR A 188 21.48 -10.51 -8.44
C TYR A 188 22.14 -9.13 -8.39
N LEU A 189 22.00 -8.41 -7.26
CA LEU A 189 22.65 -7.11 -7.08
C LEU A 189 24.18 -7.22 -7.16
N PHE A 190 24.77 -8.20 -6.46
CA PHE A 190 26.21 -8.44 -6.49
C PHE A 190 26.70 -8.88 -7.86
N TYR A 191 25.90 -9.65 -8.61
CA TYR A 191 26.25 -10.04 -9.97
C TYR A 191 26.27 -8.84 -10.93
N ILE A 192 25.29 -7.95 -10.83
CA ILE A 192 25.28 -6.70 -11.62
C ILE A 192 26.49 -5.84 -11.27
N LEU A 193 26.80 -5.68 -9.97
CA LEU A 193 27.99 -4.92 -9.54
C LEU A 193 29.29 -5.59 -10.02
N TYR A 194 29.37 -6.92 -9.97
CA TYR A 194 30.50 -7.70 -10.46
C TYR A 194 30.76 -7.44 -11.95
N LEU A 195 29.71 -7.44 -12.78
CA LEU A 195 29.84 -7.11 -14.19
C LEU A 195 30.38 -5.68 -14.35
N ARG A 196 29.85 -4.70 -13.62
CA ARG A 196 30.31 -3.30 -13.72
C ARG A 196 31.80 -3.09 -13.39
N ILE A 197 32.39 -3.96 -12.56
CA ILE A 197 33.80 -3.85 -12.12
C ILE A 197 34.74 -4.66 -13.02
N LYS A 198 34.25 -5.77 -13.58
CA LYS A 198 35.06 -6.67 -14.40
C LYS A 198 35.34 -6.06 -15.78
N ASP A 199 36.52 -6.32 -16.32
CA ASP A 199 36.85 -5.90 -17.68
C ASP A 199 35.97 -6.63 -18.71
N HIS A 200 35.35 -5.86 -19.61
CA HIS A 200 34.50 -6.36 -20.69
C HIS A 200 35.20 -7.39 -21.60
N GLN A 201 36.53 -7.31 -21.74
CA GLN A 201 37.29 -8.29 -22.55
C GLN A 201 37.37 -9.67 -21.90
N GLU A 202 37.20 -9.76 -20.58
CA GLU A 202 37.24 -11.01 -19.81
C GLU A 202 35.85 -11.63 -19.61
N TYR A 203 34.81 -11.06 -20.23
CA TYR A 203 33.47 -11.58 -20.12
C TYR A 203 33.35 -12.94 -20.81
N SER A 204 32.74 -13.89 -20.10
CA SER A 204 32.18 -15.09 -20.70
C SER A 204 30.97 -14.75 -21.57
N GLY A 205 30.57 -15.68 -22.45
CA GLY A 205 29.42 -15.45 -23.34
C GLY A 205 28.11 -15.13 -22.60
N LEU A 206 27.89 -15.72 -21.41
CA LEU A 206 26.71 -15.42 -20.59
C LEU A 206 26.80 -14.05 -19.92
N GLU A 207 27.99 -13.66 -19.45
CA GLU A 207 28.21 -12.34 -18.85
C GLU A 207 28.01 -11.24 -19.90
N HIS A 208 28.50 -11.46 -21.12
CA HIS A 208 28.28 -10.54 -22.25
C HIS A 208 26.80 -10.43 -22.64
N TYR A 209 26.08 -11.55 -22.62
CA TYR A 209 24.62 -11.57 -22.83
C TYR A 209 23.90 -10.69 -21.80
N VAL A 210 24.17 -10.90 -20.51
CA VAL A 210 23.52 -10.12 -19.44
C VAL A 210 23.93 -8.65 -19.49
N ASP A 211 25.22 -8.34 -19.73
CA ASP A 211 25.70 -6.96 -19.84
C ASP A 211 25.01 -6.20 -20.99
N LYS A 212 24.81 -6.85 -22.13
CA LYS A 212 24.06 -6.25 -23.24
C LYS A 212 22.62 -5.88 -22.83
N HIS A 213 21.90 -6.79 -22.18
CA HIS A 213 20.54 -6.50 -21.69
C HIS A 213 20.52 -5.40 -20.63
N LEU A 214 21.53 -5.34 -19.76
CA LEU A 214 21.68 -4.25 -18.77
C LEU A 214 21.93 -2.89 -19.43
N GLN A 215 22.69 -2.83 -20.53
CA GLN A 215 22.92 -1.60 -21.29
C GLN A 215 21.65 -1.14 -22.03
N GLU A 216 20.84 -2.08 -22.49
CA GLU A 216 19.57 -1.85 -23.19
C GLU A 216 18.38 -1.58 -22.23
N ASN A 217 18.61 -1.59 -20.91
CA ASN A 217 17.57 -1.54 -19.86
C ASN A 217 16.49 -2.62 -20.03
N ASP A 218 16.88 -3.79 -20.54
CA ASP A 218 15.99 -4.93 -20.75
C ASP A 218 16.05 -5.91 -19.55
N THR A 219 14.88 -6.25 -19.01
CA THR A 219 14.73 -7.17 -17.87
C THR A 219 14.47 -8.62 -18.28
N SER A 220 14.44 -8.94 -19.58
CA SER A 220 14.07 -10.26 -20.09
C SER A 220 15.02 -11.40 -19.67
N TRP A 221 16.23 -11.07 -19.19
CA TRP A 221 17.18 -12.05 -18.67
C TRP A 221 16.82 -12.58 -17.27
N PHE A 222 15.93 -11.91 -16.54
CA PHE A 222 15.39 -12.42 -15.27
C PHE A 222 14.42 -13.57 -15.53
N PRO A 223 14.35 -14.56 -14.62
CA PRO A 223 13.43 -15.68 -14.80
C PRO A 223 11.99 -15.26 -14.50
N HIS A 224 11.10 -15.27 -15.50
CA HIS A 224 9.68 -14.96 -15.32
C HIS A 224 8.87 -16.24 -15.06
N PHE A 225 8.11 -16.28 -13.95
CA PHE A 225 7.26 -17.40 -13.54
C PHE A 225 7.97 -18.76 -13.57
N THR A 226 9.28 -18.76 -13.36
CA THR A 226 10.11 -19.97 -13.42
C THR A 226 11.31 -19.85 -12.49
N SER A 227 11.91 -21.00 -12.16
CA SER A 227 13.15 -21.06 -11.39
C SER A 227 13.96 -22.29 -11.79
N PHE A 228 15.23 -22.32 -11.43
CA PHE A 228 16.06 -23.49 -11.67
C PHE A 228 15.53 -24.70 -10.90
N SER A 229 15.16 -24.50 -9.63
CA SER A 229 14.53 -25.53 -8.79
C SER A 229 13.23 -26.06 -9.40
N LEU A 230 12.40 -25.19 -10.00
CA LEU A 230 11.17 -25.60 -10.67
C LEU A 230 11.43 -26.45 -11.91
N LYS A 231 12.32 -26.01 -12.79
CA LYS A 231 12.70 -26.76 -13.99
C LYS A 231 13.29 -28.12 -13.64
N ARG A 232 14.12 -28.18 -12.58
CA ARG A 232 14.69 -29.43 -12.06
C ARG A 232 13.61 -30.36 -11.52
N ALA A 233 12.66 -29.85 -10.74
CA ALA A 233 11.56 -30.65 -10.21
C ALA A 233 10.66 -31.24 -11.33
N GLN A 234 10.42 -30.47 -12.40
CA GLN A 234 9.69 -30.95 -13.57
C GLN A 234 10.44 -32.04 -14.33
N ALA A 235 11.76 -31.88 -14.51
CA ALA A 235 12.59 -32.88 -15.18
C ALA A 235 12.61 -34.23 -14.43
N VAL A 236 12.73 -34.21 -13.10
CA VAL A 236 12.71 -35.44 -12.28
C VAL A 236 11.38 -36.18 -12.41
N LYS A 237 10.25 -35.46 -12.39
CA LYS A 237 8.92 -36.07 -12.58
C LYS A 237 8.78 -36.73 -13.96
N ALA A 238 9.27 -36.08 -15.01
CA ALA A 238 9.25 -36.64 -16.36
C ALA A 238 10.10 -37.92 -16.48
N ASP A 239 11.26 -37.95 -15.81
CA ASP A 239 12.10 -39.14 -15.75
C ASP A 239 11.39 -40.29 -15.02
N ASP A 240 10.77 -40.04 -13.88
CA ASP A 240 10.02 -41.04 -13.10
C ASP A 240 8.84 -41.62 -13.89
N GLU A 241 8.06 -40.77 -14.58
CA GLU A 241 6.96 -41.21 -15.45
C GLU A 241 7.46 -42.08 -16.61
N SER A 242 8.61 -41.73 -17.21
CA SER A 242 9.20 -42.51 -18.30
C SER A 242 9.71 -43.88 -17.82
N VAL A 243 10.21 -43.97 -16.60
CA VAL A 243 10.64 -45.23 -15.97
C VAL A 243 9.43 -46.09 -15.64
N GLN A 244 8.37 -45.52 -15.06
CA GLN A 244 7.14 -46.25 -14.76
C GLN A 244 6.48 -46.78 -16.04
N ALA A 245 6.42 -45.99 -17.11
CA ALA A 245 5.91 -46.44 -18.40
C ALA A 245 6.72 -47.65 -18.93
N LYS A 246 8.06 -47.59 -18.91
CA LYS A 246 8.91 -48.72 -19.33
C LYS A 246 8.70 -49.98 -18.49
N VAL A 247 8.48 -49.83 -17.17
CA VAL A 247 8.19 -50.97 -16.28
C VAL A 247 6.83 -51.59 -16.61
N VAL A 248 5.80 -50.78 -16.86
CA VAL A 248 4.46 -51.25 -17.23
C VAL A 248 4.47 -51.95 -18.59
N PHE A 249 5.09 -51.34 -19.62
CA PHE A 249 5.24 -51.98 -20.93
C PHE A 249 6.07 -53.27 -20.87
N GLY A 250 7.10 -53.32 -20.03
CA GLY A 250 7.87 -54.54 -19.79
C GLY A 250 7.04 -55.67 -19.15
N LYS A 251 6.13 -55.34 -18.23
CA LYS A 251 5.20 -56.32 -17.63
C LYS A 251 4.15 -56.83 -18.63
N ILE A 252 3.64 -55.95 -19.51
CA ILE A 252 2.68 -56.34 -20.56
C ILE A 252 3.36 -57.24 -21.62
N ALA A 253 4.60 -56.95 -22.00
CA ALA A 253 5.38 -57.78 -22.93
C ALA A 253 5.64 -59.19 -22.36
N HIS A 254 5.83 -59.33 -21.05
CA HIS A 254 5.96 -60.63 -20.39
C HIS A 254 4.64 -61.40 -20.26
N SER A 255 3.49 -60.73 -20.34
CA SER A 255 2.17 -61.38 -20.24
C SER A 255 1.67 -61.98 -21.56
N ASN A 256 2.24 -61.60 -22.71
CA ASN A 256 1.74 -61.97 -24.05
C ASN A 256 2.76 -62.66 -24.97
N GLY A 257 3.90 -63.13 -24.46
CA GLY A 257 4.94 -63.75 -25.29
C GLY A 257 5.60 -64.94 -24.61
N GLY A 258 5.25 -66.15 -25.06
CA GLY A 258 5.95 -67.37 -24.71
C GLY A 258 7.40 -67.38 -25.23
N ASN A 259 8.27 -67.96 -24.40
CA ASN A 259 9.62 -68.46 -24.67
C ASN A 259 10.37 -67.96 -25.92
N MET A 260 11.42 -67.17 -25.70
CA MET A 260 12.63 -67.29 -26.51
C MET A 260 13.88 -66.90 -25.71
N SER A 261 14.76 -67.88 -25.53
CA SER A 261 16.05 -67.79 -24.83
C SER A 261 17.05 -66.92 -25.60
N ARG A 262 17.78 -66.03 -24.91
CA ARG A 262 19.14 -65.63 -25.33
C ARG A 262 19.97 -65.06 -24.17
N LYS A 263 21.11 -65.73 -23.92
CA LYS A 263 22.26 -65.28 -23.11
C LYS A 263 22.91 -64.01 -23.68
N SER A 264 23.34 -63.10 -22.82
CA SER A 264 24.60 -62.32 -22.87
C SER A 264 24.53 -61.28 -21.74
N GLY A 265 25.41 -61.28 -20.73
CA GLY A 265 26.75 -60.71 -20.83
C GLY A 265 26.87 -59.57 -19.81
N ASN A 266 27.62 -59.81 -18.74
CA ASN A 266 27.90 -58.86 -17.66
C ASN A 266 28.67 -57.63 -18.16
N LYS A 267 28.31 -56.41 -17.73
CA LYS A 267 29.26 -55.28 -17.60
C LYS A 267 28.70 -54.14 -16.75
N SER A 268 29.03 -54.19 -15.46
CA SER A 268 29.01 -53.04 -14.56
C SER A 268 29.87 -51.91 -15.12
N ARG A 269 29.26 -50.77 -15.44
CA ARG A 269 29.99 -49.54 -15.80
C ARG A 269 29.85 -48.54 -14.66
N LYS A 270 30.87 -48.48 -13.80
CA LYS A 270 31.10 -47.34 -12.89
C LYS A 270 31.18 -46.06 -13.74
N ARG A 271 30.33 -45.07 -13.46
CA ARG A 271 30.57 -43.67 -13.83
C ARG A 271 30.93 -42.92 -12.56
N GLY A 272 32.23 -42.67 -12.38
CA GLY A 272 32.71 -41.56 -11.58
C GLY A 272 32.73 -40.30 -12.45
N GLY A 273 32.53 -39.15 -11.82
CA GLY A 273 32.74 -37.85 -12.44
C GLY A 273 31.71 -36.81 -12.03
N ASP A 274 31.81 -36.29 -10.80
CA ASP A 274 31.16 -35.03 -10.39
C ASP A 274 31.98 -34.33 -9.29
N GLY A 275 33.29 -34.18 -9.53
CA GLY A 275 34.22 -33.47 -8.64
C GLY A 275 34.76 -32.14 -9.20
N ALA A 276 34.34 -31.72 -10.39
CA ALA A 276 35.00 -30.63 -11.12
C ALA A 276 34.31 -29.27 -11.02
N LYS A 277 33.04 -29.19 -10.63
CA LYS A 277 32.28 -27.91 -10.62
C LYS A 277 32.38 -27.12 -9.32
N ASP A 278 32.75 -27.77 -8.21
CA ASP A 278 32.90 -27.12 -6.90
C ASP A 278 34.21 -26.35 -6.73
N SER A 279 35.23 -26.62 -7.57
CA SER A 279 36.58 -26.05 -7.40
C SER A 279 36.68 -24.58 -7.85
N SER A 280 35.86 -24.17 -8.82
CA SER A 280 35.94 -22.83 -9.42
C SER A 280 35.31 -21.75 -8.53
N TYR A 281 34.19 -22.08 -7.87
CA TYR A 281 33.48 -21.18 -6.95
C TYR A 281 34.27 -20.94 -5.66
N GLN A 282 34.88 -22.01 -5.11
CA GLN A 282 35.73 -21.93 -3.92
C GLN A 282 37.04 -21.16 -4.15
N ARG A 283 37.56 -21.12 -5.38
CA ARG A 283 38.73 -20.28 -5.73
C ARG A 283 38.41 -18.79 -5.79
N ALA A 284 37.18 -18.42 -6.14
CA ALA A 284 36.76 -17.02 -6.17
C ALA A 284 36.62 -16.46 -4.73
N LEU A 285 36.06 -17.23 -3.81
CA LEU A 285 35.91 -16.84 -2.40
C LEU A 285 37.25 -16.60 -1.68
N LYS A 286 38.31 -17.36 -2.01
CA LYS A 286 39.65 -17.15 -1.43
C LYS A 286 40.35 -15.87 -1.88
N LYS A 287 39.93 -15.25 -2.98
CA LYS A 287 40.50 -13.97 -3.45
C LYS A 287 39.84 -12.74 -2.82
N LEU A 288 38.68 -12.89 -2.17
CA LEU A 288 37.96 -11.80 -1.51
C LEU A 288 38.36 -11.59 -0.03
N HIS A 289 39.16 -12.49 0.53
CA HIS A 289 39.63 -12.44 1.93
C HIS A 289 41.11 -12.01 2.08
N LYS A 290 41.69 -11.39 1.06
CA LYS A 290 43.06 -10.88 1.07
C LYS A 290 43.08 -9.45 0.56
#